data_AF-A0A651FU60-F1
#
_entry.id   AF-A0A651FU60-F1
#
_cell.length_a   1.000
_cell.length_b   1.000
_cell.length_c   1.000
_cell.angle_alpha   90.00
_cell.angle_beta   90.00
_cell.angle_gamma   90.00
#
_symmetry.space_group_name_H-M   'P 1'
#
loop_
_entity.id
_entity.type
_entity.pdbx_description
1 polymer ?
#
loop_
_entity_poly.entity_id
_entity_poly.type
_entity_poly.pdbx_seq_one_letter_code
_entity_poly.pdbx_strand_id
1 'polypeptide(L)'
;MTASFTPETGQRITVTRHKGRSDYQVGENYTVSCVDSSDHTLKATNAAGKELGWINWDCVRPADTIDWLWLREQLSPETVLFLEAFDGLNHLIFNDQLADEILLELPDLEQHILRCQESSPPSVSQSSQSL
;
A
#
# COMPACT_ATOMS: atom_id res chain seq x y z
N MET A 1 -22.15 1.72 -3.37
CA MET A 1 -21.92 1.17 -2.01
C MET A 1 -20.43 0.93 -1.89
N THR A 2 -19.70 1.91 -1.35
CA THR A 2 -18.26 1.78 -1.11
C THR A 2 -18.08 0.81 0.05
N ALA A 3 -17.37 -0.30 -0.18
CA ALA A 3 -17.00 -1.20 0.91
C ALA A 3 -16.26 -0.37 1.96
N SER A 4 -16.78 -0.33 3.18
CA SER A 4 -16.17 0.38 4.30
C SER A 4 -14.92 -0.38 4.72
N PHE A 5 -13.75 0.09 4.26
CA PHE A 5 -12.47 -0.39 4.75
C PHE A 5 -12.42 -0.19 6.28
N THR A 6 -12.16 -1.28 7.00
CA THR A 6 -11.97 -1.27 8.45
C THR A 6 -10.56 -1.78 8.73
N PRO A 7 -9.64 -0.92 9.18
CA PRO A 7 -8.26 -1.32 9.46
C PRO A 7 -8.19 -2.22 10.69
N GLU A 8 -7.29 -3.20 10.65
CA GLU A 8 -6.99 -4.07 11.78
C GLU A 8 -5.52 -3.93 12.21
N THR A 9 -5.24 -4.09 13.51
CA THR A 9 -3.86 -4.09 14.01
C THR A 9 -3.04 -5.21 13.36
N GLY A 10 -1.83 -4.89 12.90
CA GLY A 10 -0.97 -5.79 12.16
C GLY A 10 -1.20 -5.79 10.64
N GLN A 11 -2.29 -5.17 10.16
CA GLN A 11 -2.56 -5.06 8.73
C GLN A 11 -1.56 -4.09 8.07
N ARG A 12 -1.12 -4.43 6.86
CA ARG A 12 -0.35 -3.51 6.02
C ARG A 12 -1.28 -2.56 5.28
N ILE A 13 -0.93 -1.29 5.31
CA ILE A 13 -1.70 -0.22 4.68
C ILE A 13 -0.80 0.67 3.82
N THR A 14 -1.35 1.19 2.73
CA THR A 14 -0.73 2.25 1.92
C THR A 14 -1.43 3.57 2.20
N VAL A 15 -0.66 4.63 2.34
CA VAL A 15 -1.21 5.99 2.51
C VAL A 15 -1.57 6.55 1.14
N THR A 16 -2.83 6.93 0.94
CA THR A 16 -3.35 7.40 -0.35
C THR A 16 -3.39 8.92 -0.44
N ARG A 17 -3.51 9.61 0.69
CA ARG A 17 -3.57 11.07 0.77
C ARG A 17 -3.29 11.57 2.17
N HIS A 18 -3.08 12.88 2.31
CA HIS A 18 -2.97 13.55 3.60
C HIS A 18 -4.19 14.41 3.89
N LYS A 19 -4.63 14.39 5.15
CA LYS A 19 -5.51 15.41 5.73
C LYS A 19 -4.73 16.07 6.87
N GLY A 20 -4.25 17.30 6.68
CA GLY A 20 -3.51 18.05 7.69
C GLY A 20 -2.00 17.75 7.74
N ARG A 21 -1.38 17.94 8.91
CA ARG A 21 0.04 17.59 9.14
C ARG A 21 0.13 16.13 9.54
N SER A 22 0.86 15.37 8.74
CA SER A 22 1.01 13.93 8.83
C SER A 22 2.48 13.59 8.61
N ASP A 23 3.07 12.76 9.46
CA ASP A 23 4.44 12.26 9.28
C ASP A 23 4.51 11.11 8.26
N TYR A 24 3.35 10.71 7.72
CA TYR A 24 3.23 9.69 6.71
C TYR A 24 3.64 10.25 5.34
N GLN A 25 4.08 9.37 4.44
CA GLN A 25 4.33 9.68 3.04
C GLN A 25 3.27 9.00 2.18
N VAL A 26 2.73 9.72 1.19
CA VAL A 26 1.76 9.14 0.25
C VAL A 26 2.48 8.12 -0.62
N GLY A 27 1.86 6.96 -0.85
CA GLY A 27 2.42 5.83 -1.59
C GLY A 27 3.26 4.87 -0.73
N GLU A 28 3.64 5.28 0.49
CA GLU A 28 4.41 4.42 1.39
C GLU A 28 3.52 3.43 2.15
N ASN A 29 4.13 2.30 2.51
CA ASN A 29 3.50 1.20 3.22
C ASN A 29 3.85 1.22 4.71
N TYR A 30 2.85 0.98 5.54
CA TYR A 30 2.97 0.98 6.99
C TYR A 30 2.21 -0.21 7.59
N THR A 31 2.56 -0.60 8.82
CA THR A 31 1.87 -1.66 9.55
C THR A 31 1.04 -1.05 10.66
N VAL A 32 -0.27 -1.25 10.65
CA VAL A 32 -1.19 -0.70 11.66
C VAL A 32 -0.76 -1.17 13.05
N SER A 33 -0.50 -0.25 13.96
CA SER A 33 -0.12 -0.54 15.35
C SER A 33 -1.28 -0.35 16.31
N CYS A 34 -2.18 0.60 16.02
CA CYS A 34 -3.33 0.92 16.86
C CYS A 34 -4.48 1.43 16.00
N VAL A 35 -5.71 1.05 16.34
CA VAL A 35 -6.93 1.47 15.65
C VAL A 35 -7.87 2.11 16.67
N ASP A 36 -8.30 3.34 16.40
CA ASP A 36 -9.36 4.01 17.13
C ASP A 36 -10.63 4.04 16.26
N SER A 37 -11.61 3.22 16.64
CA SER A 37 -12.89 3.13 15.93
C SER A 37 -13.85 4.26 16.27
N SER A 38 -13.58 5.03 17.34
CA SER A 38 -14.49 6.09 17.79
C SER A 38 -14.40 7.35 16.93
N ASP A 39 -13.23 7.61 16.35
CA ASP A 39 -12.96 8.79 15.52
C ASP A 39 -12.43 8.45 14.11
N HIS A 40 -12.44 7.17 13.74
CA HIS A 40 -11.94 6.65 12.47
C HIS A 40 -10.47 7.06 12.21
N THR A 41 -9.63 6.93 13.24
CA THR A 41 -8.18 7.12 13.11
C THR A 41 -7.40 5.86 13.47
N LEU A 42 -6.16 5.80 13.00
CA LEU A 42 -5.22 4.72 13.31
C LEU A 42 -3.82 5.28 13.45
N LYS A 43 -2.95 4.50 14.08
CA LYS A 43 -1.50 4.65 14.04
C LYS A 43 -0.90 3.47 13.31
N ALA A 44 0.22 3.71 12.66
CA ALA A 44 1.01 2.67 12.03
C ALA A 44 2.50 2.90 12.20
N THR A 45 3.25 1.81 12.11
CA THR A 45 4.70 1.78 12.16
C THR A 45 5.27 1.71 10.75
N ASN A 46 6.37 2.42 10.52
CA ASN A 46 7.12 2.34 9.28
C ASN A 46 8.06 1.12 9.28
N ALA A 47 8.74 0.87 8.15
CA ALA A 47 9.71 -0.22 8.02
C ALA A 47 10.89 -0.16 9.02
N ALA A 48 11.19 1.03 9.57
CA ALA A 48 12.21 1.21 10.60
C ALA A 48 11.68 0.92 12.03
N GLY A 49 10.43 0.47 12.16
CA GLY A 49 9.78 0.21 13.45
C GLY A 49 9.37 1.47 14.22
N LYS A 50 9.45 2.65 13.60
CA LYS A 50 9.02 3.91 14.22
C LYS A 50 7.50 4.05 14.08
N GLU A 51 6.81 4.19 15.20
CA GLU A 51 5.39 4.56 15.23
C GLU A 51 5.23 6.04 14.84
N LEU A 52 4.31 6.30 13.91
CA LEU A 52 3.96 7.63 13.45
C LEU A 52 2.71 8.16 14.16
N GLY A 53 2.34 9.40 13.84
CA GLY A 53 1.13 10.03 14.39
C GLY A 53 -0.17 9.32 13.99
N TRP A 54 -1.30 9.91 14.40
CA TRP A 54 -2.61 9.43 13.99
C TRP A 54 -2.92 9.85 12.54
N ILE A 55 -3.52 8.94 11.78
CA ILE A 55 -4.02 9.17 10.42
C ILE A 55 -5.45 8.65 10.31
N ASN A 56 -6.28 9.34 9.53
CA ASN A 56 -7.68 8.97 9.33
C ASN A 56 -7.79 7.74 8.41
N TRP A 57 -8.79 6.88 8.62
CA TRP A 57 -9.02 5.68 7.81
C TRP A 57 -9.24 6.03 6.34
N ASP A 58 -9.88 7.17 6.03
CA ASP A 58 -10.10 7.66 4.67
C ASP A 58 -8.82 8.07 3.92
N CYS A 59 -7.68 8.12 4.62
CA CYS A 59 -6.38 8.50 4.08
C CYS A 59 -5.50 7.29 3.78
N VAL A 60 -5.98 6.07 4.06
CA VAL A 60 -5.23 4.85 3.89
C VAL A 60 -6.08 3.77 3.22
N ARG A 61 -5.43 2.69 2.80
CA ARG A 61 -6.09 1.48 2.26
C ARG A 61 -5.22 0.25 2.53
N PRO A 62 -5.71 -0.98 2.29
CA PRO A 62 -4.87 -2.18 2.34
C PRO A 62 -3.70 -2.09 1.35
N ALA A 63 -2.51 -2.52 1.77
CA ALA A 63 -1.31 -2.48 0.93
C ALA A 63 -1.32 -3.46 -0.25
N ASP A 64 -2.13 -4.52 -0.16
CA ASP A 64 -2.17 -5.61 -1.14
C ASP A 64 -3.10 -5.31 -2.32
N THR A 65 -3.61 -4.07 -2.40
CA THR A 65 -4.57 -3.68 -3.43
C THR A 65 -3.89 -3.00 -4.60
N ILE A 66 -4.09 -3.55 -5.81
CA ILE A 66 -3.74 -2.87 -7.06
C ILE A 66 -4.70 -1.71 -7.28
N ASP A 67 -4.17 -0.52 -7.52
CA ASP A 67 -4.93 0.72 -7.63
C ASP A 67 -4.51 1.58 -8.82
N TRP A 68 -5.19 2.72 -9.00
CA TRP A 68 -4.82 3.69 -10.03
C TRP A 68 -3.38 4.23 -9.91
N LEU A 69 -2.86 4.42 -8.70
CA LEU A 69 -1.49 4.91 -8.50
C LEU A 69 -0.44 3.89 -8.98
N TRP A 70 -0.67 2.60 -8.73
CA TRP A 70 0.14 1.54 -9.33
C TRP A 70 -0.10 1.43 -10.84
N LEU A 71 -1.36 1.48 -11.29
CA LEU A 71 -1.71 1.31 -12.70
C LEU A 71 -1.08 2.38 -13.58
N ARG A 72 -1.10 3.65 -13.15
CA ARG A 72 -0.52 4.74 -13.93
C ARG A 72 1.01 4.61 -14.11
N GLU A 73 1.70 3.86 -13.25
CA GLU A 73 3.12 3.56 -13.42
C GLU A 73 3.37 2.49 -14.50
N GLN A 74 2.37 1.64 -14.74
CA GLN A 74 2.42 0.59 -15.77
C GLN A 74 1.88 1.06 -17.13
N LEU A 75 1.10 2.15 -17.16
CA LEU A 75 0.49 2.68 -18.37
C LEU A 75 1.40 3.68 -19.11
N SER A 76 1.18 3.81 -20.41
CA SER A 76 1.87 4.82 -21.20
C SER A 76 1.46 6.24 -20.78
N PRO A 77 2.36 7.24 -20.88
CA PRO A 77 2.05 8.62 -20.49
C PRO A 77 0.83 9.21 -21.19
N GLU A 78 0.59 8.84 -22.45
CA GLU A 78 -0.59 9.25 -23.22
C GLU A 78 -1.89 8.68 -22.62
N THR A 79 -1.86 7.41 -22.21
CA THR A 79 -3.02 6.75 -21.57
C THR A 79 -3.30 7.32 -20.20
N VAL A 80 -2.24 7.59 -19.41
CA VAL A 80 -2.38 8.26 -18.11
C VAL A 80 -3.00 9.64 -18.28
N LEU A 81 -2.53 10.45 -19.22
CA LEU A 81 -3.04 11.80 -19.46
C LEU A 81 -4.50 11.79 -19.93
N PHE A 82 -4.88 10.82 -20.76
CA PHE A 82 -6.27 10.60 -21.16
C PHE A 82 -7.16 10.22 -19.98
N LEU A 83 -6.67 9.32 -19.12
CA LEU A 83 -7.40 8.83 -17.96
C LEU A 83 -7.47 9.90 -16.86
N GLU A 84 -6.42 10.67 -16.61
CA GLU A 84 -6.42 11.78 -15.64
C GLU A 84 -7.46 12.87 -15.95
N ALA A 85 -8.01 12.90 -17.17
CA ALA A 85 -9.15 13.77 -17.50
C ALA A 85 -10.47 13.34 -16.82
N PHE A 86 -10.54 12.13 -16.28
CA PHE A 86 -11.69 11.62 -15.54
C PHE A 86 -11.49 11.83 -14.03
N ASP A 87 -12.49 12.44 -13.38
CA ASP A 87 -12.48 12.60 -11.93
C ASP A 87 -12.75 11.26 -11.23
N GLY A 88 -12.13 11.05 -10.07
CA GLY A 88 -12.35 9.87 -9.23
C GLY A 88 -11.50 8.63 -9.55
N LEU A 89 -10.53 8.69 -10.47
CA LEU A 89 -9.63 7.55 -10.72
C LEU A 89 -8.82 7.13 -9.49
N ASN A 90 -8.49 8.08 -8.60
CA ASN A 90 -7.82 7.80 -7.33
C ASN A 90 -8.66 6.93 -6.37
N HIS A 91 -9.94 6.70 -6.68
CA HIS A 91 -10.83 5.81 -5.94
C HIS A 91 -11.02 4.45 -6.62
N LEU A 92 -10.39 4.21 -7.78
CA LEU A 92 -10.43 2.92 -8.44
C LEU A 92 -9.60 1.90 -7.67
N ILE A 93 -10.25 0.79 -7.39
CA ILE A 93 -9.66 -0.40 -6.81
C ILE A 93 -9.96 -1.53 -7.79
N PHE A 94 -8.94 -2.27 -8.17
CA PHE A 94 -9.14 -3.46 -8.99
C PHE A 94 -9.79 -4.56 -8.15
N ASN A 95 -10.75 -5.26 -8.75
CA ASN A 95 -11.24 -6.51 -8.19
C ASN A 95 -10.09 -7.53 -8.20
N ASP A 96 -9.97 -8.34 -7.16
CA ASP A 96 -8.91 -9.34 -6.96
C ASP A 96 -8.73 -10.22 -8.21
N GLN A 97 -9.82 -10.63 -8.87
CA GLN A 97 -9.76 -11.42 -10.11
C GLN A 97 -9.07 -10.69 -11.27
N LEU A 98 -9.35 -9.39 -11.42
CA LEU A 98 -8.75 -8.58 -12.48
C LEU A 98 -7.30 -8.21 -12.13
N ALA A 99 -7.00 -8.05 -10.84
CA ALA A 99 -5.63 -7.88 -10.35
C ALA A 99 -4.77 -9.12 -10.68
N ASP A 100 -5.30 -10.32 -10.42
CA ASP A 100 -4.64 -11.59 -10.76
C ASP A 100 -4.43 -11.74 -12.26
N GLU A 101 -5.43 -11.42 -13.08
CA GLU A 101 -5.31 -11.45 -14.55
C GLU A 101 -4.26 -10.44 -15.07
N ILE A 102 -4.26 -9.21 -14.56
CA ILE A 102 -3.26 -8.20 -14.94
C ILE A 102 -1.86 -8.65 -14.53
N LEU A 103 -1.70 -9.18 -13.31
CA LEU A 103 -0.42 -9.72 -12.84
C LEU A 103 0.08 -10.82 -13.78
N LEU A 104 -0.80 -11.72 -14.23
CA LEU A 104 -0.47 -12.81 -15.16
C LEU A 104 -0.09 -12.32 -16.57
N GLU A 105 -0.63 -11.17 -17.01
CA GLU A 105 -0.33 -10.59 -18.32
C GLU A 105 0.91 -9.69 -18.34
N LEU A 106 1.50 -9.34 -17.19
CA LEU A 106 2.70 -8.52 -17.15
C LEU A 106 3.92 -9.27 -17.74
N PRO A 107 4.52 -8.75 -18.84
CA PRO A 107 5.75 -9.33 -19.36
C PRO A 107 6.87 -9.14 -18.31
N ASP A 108 7.70 -10.17 -18.16
CA ASP A 108 8.85 -10.17 -17.24
C ASP A 108 8.49 -10.10 -15.74
N LEU A 109 7.26 -10.47 -15.33
CA LEU A 109 6.86 -10.56 -13.92
C LEU A 109 7.85 -11.40 -13.10
N GLU A 110 8.25 -12.55 -13.64
CA GLU A 110 9.23 -13.45 -13.00
C GLU A 110 10.57 -12.74 -12.74
N GLN A 111 11.06 -11.97 -13.71
CA GLN A 111 12.31 -11.23 -13.57
C GLN A 111 12.20 -10.07 -12.57
N HIS A 112 11.02 -9.44 -12.48
CA HIS A 112 10.73 -8.42 -11.46
C HIS A 112 10.67 -9.02 -10.05
N ILE A 113 10.02 -10.17 -9.88
CA ILE A 113 9.96 -10.88 -8.59
C ILE A 113 11.37 -11.28 -8.15
N LEU A 114 12.18 -11.83 -9.06
CA LEU A 114 13.57 -12.21 -8.77
C LEU A 114 14.41 -11.01 -8.32
N ARG A 115 14.27 -9.85 -8.99
CA ARG A 115 14.94 -8.61 -8.57
C ARG A 115 14.49 -8.11 -7.20
N CYS A 116 13.22 -8.21 -6.87
CA CYS A 116 12.71 -7.83 -5.55
C CYS A 116 13.20 -8.78 -4.44
N GLN A 117 13.43 -10.06 -4.74
CA GLN A 117 14.03 -11.00 -3.79
C GLN A 117 15.52 -10.73 -3.57
N GLU A 118 16.25 -10.35 -4.62
CA GLU A 118 17.66 -9.96 -4.53
C GLU A 118 17.87 -8.65 -3.75
N SER A 119 16.88 -7.76 -3.68
CA SER A 119 16.95 -6.53 -2.89
C SER A 119 16.52 -6.68 -1.43
N SER A 120 16.11 -7.87 -0.99
CA SER A 120 15.85 -8.12 0.43
C SER A 120 17.19 -8.33 1.16
N PRO A 121 17.58 -7.47 2.12
CA PRO A 121 18.78 -7.73 2.90
C PRO A 121 18.65 -9.08 3.62
N PRO A 122 19.75 -9.84 3.78
CA PRO A 122 19.71 -11.14 4.41
C PRO A 122 19.17 -10.99 5.83
N SER A 123 18.05 -11.65 6.11
CA SER A 123 17.53 -11.80 7.46
C SER A 123 18.63 -12.39 8.33
N VAL A 124 19.20 -11.56 9.21
CA VAL A 124 20.16 -12.00 10.22
C VAL A 124 19.41 -12.96 11.14
N SER A 125 19.58 -14.25 10.87
CA SER A 125 19.20 -15.32 11.79
C SER A 125 20.12 -15.22 13.01
N GLN A 126 19.72 -14.44 14.02
CA GLN A 126 20.32 -14.57 15.34
C GLN A 126 19.75 -15.83 15.99
N SER A 127 20.38 -16.96 15.68
CA SER A 127 20.27 -18.17 16.50
C SER A 127 20.84 -17.85 17.87
N SER A 128 19.95 -17.62 18.85
CA SER A 128 20.29 -17.71 20.25
C SER A 128 20.75 -19.15 20.54
N GLN A 129 22.04 -19.34 20.78
CA GLN A 129 22.50 -20.46 21.60
C GLN A 129 23.24 -19.89 22.80
N SER A 130 22.51 -19.91 23.91
CA SER A 130 23.00 -19.84 25.26
C SER A 130 24.00 -20.96 25.52
N LEU A 131 25.11 -20.62 26.18
CA LEU A 131 25.76 -21.43 27.21
C LEU A 131 26.62 -20.50 28.07
#